data_AF-A0A157SVH5-F1
#
_entry.id   AF-A0A157SVH5-F1
#
_cell.length_a   1.000
_cell.length_b   1.000
_cell.length_c   1.000
_cell.angle_alpha   90.00
_cell.angle_beta   90.00
_cell.angle_gamma   90.00
#
_symmetry.space_group_name_H-M   'P 1'
#
loop_
_entity.id
_entity.type
_entity.pdbx_description
1 polymer ?
#
loop_
_entity_poly.entity_id
_entity_poly.type
_entity_poly.pdbx_seq_one_letter_code
_entity_poly.pdbx_strand_id
1 'polypeptide(L)'
;MAHYRDRLVLRPQEISNAPELVRRLGIIAINTALEFDIYGNVNSTHVGGTQMMNGIGGSGDFARNAHLSIFVSKSMAKGGDISSVVPMVAHVDHTEHDVDILVTECGLADLRGLAPRERARRIIANCVHPSYREALLDYFERACRRGGQTPHVLEEALAWHQRYEASGSMRTPGASTRRVA
;
A
#
# COMPACT_ATOMS: atom_id res chain seq x y z
N MET A 1 20.49 -1.11 -32.29
CA MET A 1 19.71 -2.28 -31.80
C MET A 1 20.47 -3.60 -31.80
N ALA A 2 21.44 -3.85 -32.70
CA ALA A 2 22.17 -5.13 -32.75
C ALA A 2 22.89 -5.52 -31.43
N HIS A 3 23.40 -4.54 -30.67
CA HIS A 3 24.17 -4.76 -29.44
C HIS A 3 23.40 -5.39 -28.27
N TYR A 4 22.06 -5.32 -28.25
CA TYR A 4 21.25 -5.83 -27.13
C TYR A 4 20.41 -7.06 -27.49
N ARG A 5 20.43 -7.48 -28.76
CA ARG A 5 19.52 -8.52 -29.28
C ARG A 5 19.75 -9.87 -28.61
N ASP A 6 20.99 -10.19 -28.27
CA ASP A 6 21.41 -11.42 -27.61
C ASP A 6 21.15 -11.46 -26.10
N ARG A 7 20.77 -10.31 -25.51
CA ARG A 7 20.51 -10.16 -24.06
C ARG A 7 19.04 -9.94 -23.72
N LEU A 8 18.16 -9.89 -24.72
CA LEU A 8 16.74 -9.62 -24.56
C LEU A 8 15.92 -10.75 -25.18
N VAL A 9 14.89 -11.18 -24.47
CA VAL A 9 13.90 -12.12 -24.98
C VAL A 9 12.51 -11.55 -24.73
N LEU A 10 11.69 -11.50 -25.78
CA LEU A 10 10.28 -11.15 -25.68
C LEU A 10 9.46 -12.43 -25.70
N ARG A 11 8.47 -12.51 -24.82
CA ARG A 11 7.56 -13.66 -24.71
C ARG A 11 6.12 -13.13 -24.65
N PRO A 12 5.12 -13.93 -25.05
CA PRO A 12 3.72 -13.60 -24.78
C PRO A 12 3.49 -13.37 -23.28
N GLN A 13 2.58 -12.48 -22.93
CA GLN A 13 2.30 -12.13 -21.53
C GLN A 13 1.87 -13.34 -20.68
N GLU A 14 1.17 -14.30 -21.29
CA GLU A 14 0.78 -15.56 -20.65
C GLU A 14 2.00 -16.36 -20.17
N ILE A 15 3.15 -16.22 -20.83
CA ILE A 15 4.41 -16.87 -20.45
C ILE A 15 5.23 -15.98 -19.52
N SER A 16 5.37 -14.68 -19.82
CA SER A 16 6.17 -13.78 -18.97
C SER A 16 5.60 -13.62 -17.57
N ASN A 17 4.27 -13.74 -17.43
CA ASN A 17 3.55 -13.57 -16.17
C ASN A 17 3.01 -14.90 -15.63
N ALA A 18 3.38 -16.05 -16.20
CA ALA A 18 2.86 -17.34 -15.77
C ALA A 18 3.15 -17.55 -14.27
N PRO A 19 2.13 -17.75 -13.41
CA PRO A 19 2.32 -17.97 -11.96
C PRO A 19 3.33 -19.08 -11.64
N GLU A 20 3.29 -20.14 -12.44
CA GLU A 20 4.19 -21.28 -12.38
C GLU A 20 5.66 -20.85 -12.54
N LEU A 21 5.96 -20.05 -13.56
CA LEU A 21 7.32 -19.59 -13.84
C LEU A 21 7.79 -18.55 -12.82
N VAL A 22 6.91 -17.62 -12.44
CA VAL A 22 7.22 -16.61 -11.40
C VAL A 22 7.65 -17.29 -10.11
N ARG A 23 6.90 -18.31 -9.67
CA ARG A 23 7.21 -19.06 -8.46
C ARG A 23 8.43 -19.96 -8.62
N ARG A 24 8.53 -20.70 -9.74
CA ARG A 24 9.64 -21.61 -10.01
C ARG A 24 10.99 -20.90 -10.03
N LEU A 25 11.03 -19.70 -10.60
CA LEU A 25 12.25 -18.89 -10.71
C LEU A 25 12.55 -18.07 -9.44
N GLY A 26 11.62 -18.03 -8.47
CA GLY A 26 11.80 -17.27 -7.24
C GLY A 26 11.92 -15.77 -7.48
N ILE A 27 11.03 -15.21 -8.30
CA ILE A 27 11.06 -13.80 -8.68
C ILE A 27 10.93 -12.89 -7.46
N ILE A 28 11.69 -11.79 -7.43
CA ILE A 28 11.46 -10.65 -6.52
C ILE A 28 10.60 -9.64 -7.29
N ALA A 29 9.35 -9.47 -6.85
CA ALA A 29 8.40 -8.57 -7.48
C ALA A 29 8.44 -7.20 -6.80
N ILE A 30 8.61 -6.14 -7.59
CA ILE A 30 8.55 -4.75 -7.10
C ILE A 30 7.46 -4.03 -7.89
N ASN A 31 6.37 -3.67 -7.21
CA ASN A 31 5.20 -3.01 -7.78
C ASN A 31 4.94 -1.68 -7.10
N THR A 32 4.21 -0.79 -7.78
CA THR A 32 3.80 0.51 -7.20
C THR A 32 2.42 0.40 -6.57
N ALA A 33 2.26 0.90 -5.35
CA ALA A 33 0.96 1.06 -4.70
C ALA A 33 0.41 2.48 -4.89
N LEU A 34 -0.91 2.59 -5.12
CA LEU A 34 -1.63 3.86 -5.06
C LEU A 34 -1.82 4.30 -3.61
N GLU A 35 -2.32 3.38 -2.79
CA GLU A 35 -2.38 3.47 -1.33
C GLU A 35 -2.27 2.05 -0.73
N PHE A 36 -1.91 1.98 0.55
CA PHE A 36 -1.99 0.76 1.32
C PHE A 36 -2.45 1.05 2.74
N ASP A 37 -3.10 0.08 3.38
CA ASP A 37 -3.57 0.27 4.74
C ASP A 37 -2.57 -0.20 5.79
N ILE A 38 -2.88 0.12 7.05
CA ILE A 38 -2.07 -0.32 8.19
C ILE A 38 -2.03 -1.84 8.36
N TYR A 39 -2.88 -2.61 7.69
CA TYR A 39 -2.84 -4.07 7.72
C TYR A 39 -2.06 -4.67 6.56
N GLY A 40 -1.64 -3.83 5.60
CA GLY A 40 -0.83 -4.21 4.46
C GLY A 40 -1.65 -4.71 3.27
N ASN A 41 -2.95 -4.40 3.20
CA ASN A 41 -3.67 -4.51 1.94
C ASN A 41 -3.28 -3.33 1.04
N VAL A 42 -3.24 -3.56 -0.28
CA VAL A 42 -2.80 -2.58 -1.27
C VAL A 42 -3.90 -2.33 -2.29
N ASN A 43 -4.08 -1.05 -2.61
CA ASN A 43 -4.83 -0.55 -3.75
C ASN A 43 -3.85 -0.10 -4.83
N SER A 44 -4.03 -0.59 -6.06
CA SER A 44 -3.22 -0.26 -7.23
C SER A 44 -4.03 0.43 -8.33
N THR A 45 -5.35 0.56 -8.17
CA THR A 45 -6.26 0.84 -9.29
C THR A 45 -7.24 1.98 -9.06
N HIS A 46 -7.90 2.08 -7.91
CA HIS A 46 -9.06 2.96 -7.74
C HIS A 46 -8.77 4.15 -6.81
N VAL A 47 -8.74 5.37 -7.36
CA VAL A 47 -8.73 6.60 -6.55
C VAL A 47 -10.08 6.75 -5.86
N GLY A 48 -10.07 6.93 -4.54
CA GLY A 48 -11.29 7.08 -3.74
C GLY A 48 -12.21 5.85 -3.79
N GLY A 49 -11.68 4.68 -4.18
CA GLY A 49 -12.44 3.42 -4.26
C GLY A 49 -13.31 3.25 -5.50
N THR A 50 -13.43 4.27 -6.36
CA THR A 50 -14.36 4.23 -7.51
C THR A 50 -13.74 4.66 -8.83
N GLN A 51 -12.74 5.55 -8.82
CA GLN A 51 -12.17 6.11 -10.04
C GLN A 51 -10.98 5.28 -10.52
N MET A 52 -11.18 4.53 -11.61
CA MET A 52 -10.14 3.71 -12.23
C MET A 52 -8.98 4.57 -12.73
N MET A 53 -7.76 4.17 -12.41
CA MET A 53 -6.53 4.76 -12.93
C MET A 53 -6.10 4.13 -14.25
N ASN A 54 -5.59 2.90 -14.20
CA ASN A 54 -5.10 2.16 -15.38
C ASN A 54 -5.69 0.75 -15.41
N GLY A 55 -5.60 0.04 -14.30
CA GLY A 55 -5.98 -1.37 -14.14
C GLY A 55 -4.93 -2.13 -13.33
N ILE A 56 -5.30 -3.32 -12.84
CA ILE A 56 -4.40 -4.13 -11.98
C ILE A 56 -3.15 -4.60 -12.75
N GLY A 57 -3.27 -4.81 -14.06
CA GLY A 57 -2.17 -5.29 -14.89
C GLY A 57 -1.65 -6.64 -14.40
N GLY A 58 -0.33 -6.83 -14.42
CA GLY A 58 0.32 -8.05 -13.95
C GLY A 58 0.69 -8.04 -12.47
N SER A 59 0.36 -7.00 -11.70
CA SER A 59 0.83 -6.89 -10.31
C SER A 59 0.34 -8.07 -9.46
N GLY A 60 -0.88 -8.58 -9.72
CA GLY A 60 -1.42 -9.78 -9.06
C GLY A 60 -0.68 -11.07 -9.43
N ASP A 61 -0.31 -11.24 -10.71
CA ASP A 61 0.44 -12.39 -11.21
C ASP A 61 1.77 -12.53 -10.47
N PHE A 62 2.46 -11.41 -10.28
CA PHE A 62 3.75 -11.36 -9.61
C PHE A 62 3.63 -11.37 -8.08
N ALA A 63 2.80 -10.52 -7.49
CA ALA A 63 2.70 -10.36 -6.03
C ALA A 63 2.32 -11.68 -5.33
N ARG A 64 1.35 -12.43 -5.87
CA ARG A 64 0.89 -13.70 -5.28
C ARG A 64 1.94 -14.82 -5.36
N ASN A 65 2.79 -14.81 -6.37
CA ASN A 65 3.64 -15.95 -6.73
C ASN A 65 5.14 -15.69 -6.56
N ALA A 66 5.53 -14.45 -6.27
CA ALA A 66 6.92 -14.07 -6.05
C ALA A 66 7.50 -14.75 -4.80
N HIS A 67 8.83 -14.86 -4.78
CA HIS A 67 9.56 -15.20 -3.56
C HIS A 67 9.52 -14.05 -2.53
N LEU A 68 9.54 -12.82 -3.03
CA LEU A 68 9.32 -11.61 -2.24
C LEU A 68 8.44 -10.64 -3.03
N SER A 69 7.32 -10.25 -2.43
CA SER A 69 6.40 -9.25 -2.96
C SER A 69 6.59 -7.90 -2.27
N ILE A 70 7.12 -6.93 -3.02
CA ILE A 70 7.48 -5.61 -2.54
C ILE A 70 6.57 -4.57 -3.21
N PHE A 71 5.91 -3.76 -2.40
CA PHE A 71 5.16 -2.60 -2.87
C PHE A 71 5.84 -1.31 -2.43
N VAL A 72 5.99 -0.39 -3.38
CA VAL A 72 6.62 0.91 -3.18
C VAL A 72 5.62 2.03 -3.45
N SER A 73 5.65 3.09 -2.66
CA SER A 73 4.89 4.31 -2.94
C SER A 73 5.58 5.51 -2.29
N LYS A 74 5.19 6.72 -2.69
CA LYS A 74 5.47 7.88 -1.84
C LYS A 74 4.57 7.79 -0.60
N SER A 75 4.95 8.35 0.54
CA SER A 75 4.10 8.33 1.73
C SER A 75 2.91 9.29 1.64
N MET A 76 2.98 10.27 0.71
CA MET A 76 1.93 11.24 0.43
C MET A 76 1.80 11.57 -1.06
N ALA A 77 0.63 12.08 -1.44
CA ALA A 77 0.34 12.64 -2.75
C ALA A 77 -0.28 14.05 -2.63
N LYS A 78 -0.46 14.72 -3.79
CA LYS A 78 -1.12 16.03 -3.91
C LYS A 78 -0.59 17.09 -2.93
N GLY A 79 0.72 17.30 -2.89
CA GLY A 79 1.32 18.32 -2.02
C GLY A 79 1.26 18.02 -0.52
N GLY A 80 0.91 16.79 -0.14
CA GLY A 80 0.75 16.36 1.24
C GLY A 80 -0.69 16.33 1.73
N ASP A 81 -1.67 16.59 0.86
CA ASP A 81 -3.10 16.54 1.20
C ASP A 81 -3.67 15.11 1.19
N ILE A 82 -3.01 14.17 0.51
CA ILE A 82 -3.37 12.75 0.53
C ILE A 82 -2.26 11.97 1.20
N SER A 83 -2.61 11.09 2.14
CA SER A 83 -1.72 10.04 2.63
C SER A 83 -1.83 8.81 1.75
N SER A 84 -0.70 8.21 1.38
CA SER A 84 -0.68 6.91 0.69
C SER A 84 -0.76 5.74 1.68
N VAL A 85 -0.67 6.02 2.98
CA VAL A 85 -0.94 5.04 4.04
C VAL A 85 -2.23 5.42 4.76
N VAL A 86 -3.21 4.53 4.79
CA VAL A 86 -4.59 4.83 5.24
C VAL A 86 -5.08 3.86 6.32
N PRO A 87 -6.16 4.19 7.06
CA PRO A 87 -6.75 3.25 8.01
C PRO A 87 -7.25 1.95 7.36
N MET A 88 -7.91 2.07 6.22
CA MET A 88 -8.40 0.99 5.37
C MET A 88 -8.32 1.48 3.92
N VAL A 89 -7.84 0.64 3.01
CA VAL A 89 -7.84 1.00 1.58
C VAL A 89 -9.27 1.09 1.06
N ALA A 90 -9.53 2.03 0.15
CA ALA A 90 -10.86 2.17 -0.43
C ALA A 90 -11.17 1.11 -1.49
N HIS A 91 -10.15 0.42 -1.99
CA HIS A 91 -10.24 -0.73 -2.88
C HIS A 91 -9.09 -1.69 -2.61
N VAL A 92 -9.32 -3.00 -2.70
CA VAL A 92 -8.28 -4.02 -2.46
C VAL A 92 -7.96 -4.72 -3.77
N ASP A 93 -6.76 -4.49 -4.29
CA ASP A 93 -6.20 -5.28 -5.39
C ASP A 93 -5.34 -6.43 -4.85
N HIS A 94 -4.61 -6.18 -3.76
CA HIS A 94 -3.73 -7.16 -3.12
C HIS A 94 -4.06 -7.24 -1.64
N THR A 95 -4.39 -8.44 -1.18
CA THR A 95 -4.66 -8.70 0.24
C THR A 95 -3.36 -8.70 1.04
N GLU A 96 -3.47 -8.60 2.37
CA GLU A 96 -2.33 -8.73 3.29
C GLU A 96 -1.46 -9.98 3.03
N HIS A 97 -2.06 -11.07 2.52
CA HIS A 97 -1.38 -12.33 2.21
C HIS A 97 -0.45 -12.26 0.98
N ASP A 98 -0.54 -11.20 0.17
CA ASP A 98 0.23 -11.01 -1.07
C ASP A 98 1.34 -9.97 -0.94
N VAL A 99 1.54 -9.44 0.26
CA VAL A 99 2.36 -8.27 0.51
C VAL A 99 3.34 -8.60 1.62
N ASP A 100 4.60 -8.78 1.25
CA ASP A 100 5.68 -9.08 2.19
C ASP A 100 6.34 -7.81 2.71
N ILE A 101 6.64 -6.86 1.81
CA ILE A 101 7.41 -5.66 2.11
C ILE A 101 6.69 -4.41 1.58
N LEU A 102 6.63 -3.37 2.41
CA LEU A 102 6.17 -2.03 2.01
C LEU A 102 7.30 -1.02 2.15
N VAL A 103 7.43 -0.12 1.18
CA VAL A 103 8.48 0.91 1.18
C VAL A 103 7.91 2.27 0.81
N THR A 104 8.32 3.29 1.57
CA THR A 104 8.14 4.71 1.22
C THR A 104 9.44 5.46 1.43
N GLU A 105 9.47 6.76 1.11
CA GLU A 105 10.62 7.62 1.44
C GLU A 105 10.85 7.76 2.96
N CYS A 106 9.89 7.36 3.80
CA CYS A 106 10.05 7.35 5.25
C CYS A 106 10.82 6.12 5.76
N GLY A 107 10.85 5.02 5.00
CA GLY A 107 11.46 3.77 5.41
C GLY A 107 10.76 2.53 4.85
N LEU A 108 11.14 1.37 5.40
CA LEU A 108 10.70 0.05 4.97
C LEU A 108 10.02 -0.72 6.11
N ALA A 109 8.90 -1.36 5.81
CA ALA A 109 8.19 -2.27 6.69
C ALA A 109 8.26 -3.71 6.15
N ASP A 110 8.94 -4.60 6.88
CA ASP A 110 8.93 -6.04 6.64
C ASP A 110 7.78 -6.69 7.41
N LEU A 111 6.87 -7.35 6.70
CA LEU A 111 5.60 -7.87 7.22
C LEU A 111 5.59 -9.39 7.35
N ARG A 112 6.67 -10.07 6.93
CA ARG A 112 6.72 -11.53 6.90
C ARG A 112 6.57 -12.10 8.31
N GLY A 113 5.65 -13.05 8.47
CA GLY A 113 5.39 -13.73 9.74
C GLY A 113 4.69 -12.86 10.80
N LEU A 114 4.21 -11.66 10.46
CA LEU A 114 3.54 -10.76 11.39
C LEU A 114 2.01 -10.89 11.32
N ALA A 115 1.36 -10.88 12.48
CA ALA A 115 -0.10 -10.75 12.58
C ALA A 115 -0.55 -9.30 12.25
N PRO A 116 -1.83 -9.04 11.91
CA PRO A 116 -2.28 -7.71 11.48
C PRO A 116 -1.95 -6.57 12.44
N ARG A 117 -2.07 -6.79 13.76
CA ARG A 117 -1.69 -5.77 14.76
C ARG A 117 -0.19 -5.45 14.77
N GLU A 118 0.65 -6.42 14.43
CA GLU A 118 2.11 -6.24 14.33
C GLU A 118 2.47 -5.56 13.01
N ARG A 119 1.81 -5.95 11.91
CA ARG A 119 1.89 -5.27 10.62
C ARG A 119 1.55 -3.78 10.76
N ALA A 120 0.46 -3.44 11.45
CA ALA A 120 0.05 -2.06 11.71
C ALA A 120 1.12 -1.25 12.43
N ARG A 121 1.68 -1.78 13.53
CA ARG A 121 2.76 -1.08 14.24
C ARG A 121 3.99 -0.88 13.34
N ARG A 122 4.36 -1.90 12.56
CA ARG A 122 5.51 -1.83 11.65
C ARG A 122 5.31 -0.79 10.54
N ILE A 123 4.14 -0.81 9.91
CA ILE A 123 3.78 0.12 8.83
C ILE A 123 3.71 1.55 9.35
N ILE A 124 3.02 1.78 10.47
CA ILE A 124 2.89 3.10 11.09
C ILE A 124 4.26 3.69 11.46
N ALA A 125 5.14 2.87 12.02
CA ALA A 125 6.46 3.32 12.45
C ALA A 125 7.40 3.65 11.28
N ASN A 126 7.34 2.91 10.17
CA ASN A 126 8.38 2.95 9.13
C ASN A 126 7.93 3.59 7.81
N CYS A 127 6.65 3.50 7.45
CA CYS A 127 6.19 3.91 6.10
C CYS A 127 5.33 5.16 6.11
N VAL A 128 4.74 5.53 7.25
CA VAL A 128 3.82 6.67 7.35
C VAL A 128 4.58 7.99 7.48
N HIS A 129 4.16 8.97 6.67
CA HIS A 129 4.65 10.34 6.77
C HIS A 129 4.42 10.92 8.18
N PRO A 130 5.38 11.66 8.77
CA PRO A 130 5.22 12.24 10.10
C PRO A 130 3.92 13.03 10.30
N SER A 131 3.42 13.72 9.27
CA SER A 131 2.16 14.49 9.36
C SER A 131 0.88 13.66 9.52
N TYR A 132 0.93 12.35 9.23
CA TYR A 132 -0.22 11.44 9.32
C TYR A 132 -0.04 10.36 10.40
N ARG A 133 1.17 10.22 10.96
CA ARG A 133 1.53 9.13 11.88
C ARG A 133 0.71 9.14 13.16
N GLU A 134 0.58 10.30 13.80
CA GLU A 134 -0.20 10.42 15.04
C GLU A 134 -1.68 10.10 14.81
N ALA A 135 -2.27 10.58 13.71
CA ALA A 135 -3.66 10.31 13.36
C ALA A 135 -3.92 8.82 13.06
N LEU A 136 -2.99 8.13 12.39
CA LEU A 136 -3.09 6.69 12.17
C LEU A 136 -2.90 5.88 13.44
N LEU A 137 -1.99 6.32 14.33
CA LEU A 137 -1.79 5.67 15.62
C LEU A 137 -3.05 5.79 16.50
N ASP A 138 -3.65 6.98 16.57
CA ASP A 138 -4.92 7.20 17.27
C ASP A 138 -6.05 6.28 16.75
N TYR A 139 -6.22 6.21 15.42
CA TYR A 139 -7.18 5.29 14.81
C TYR A 139 -6.92 3.84 15.24
N PHE A 140 -5.68 3.39 15.14
CA PHE A 140 -5.29 2.02 15.48
C PHE A 140 -5.51 1.68 16.95
N GLU A 141 -5.18 2.60 17.86
CA GLU A 141 -5.38 2.41 19.30
C GLU A 141 -6.86 2.34 19.67
N ARG A 142 -7.69 3.26 19.13
CA ARG A 142 -9.14 3.23 19.33
C ARG A 142 -9.76 1.97 18.74
N ALA A 143 -9.32 1.54 17.56
CA ALA A 143 -9.74 0.28 16.96
C ALA A 143 -9.35 -0.92 17.85
N CYS A 144 -8.12 -0.96 18.37
CA CYS A 144 -7.65 -2.04 19.25
C CYS A 144 -8.49 -2.18 20.53
N ARG A 145 -8.97 -1.06 21.11
CA ARG A 145 -9.87 -1.08 22.28
C ARG A 145 -11.21 -1.74 21.98
N ARG A 146 -11.65 -1.76 20.72
CA ARG A 146 -12.85 -2.49 20.27
C ARG A 146 -12.63 -3.99 20.04
N GLY A 147 -11.37 -4.45 20.08
CA GLY A 147 -11.02 -5.87 19.93
C GLY A 147 -10.82 -6.32 18.47
N GLY A 148 -10.90 -7.63 18.24
CA GLY A 148 -10.77 -8.25 16.91
C GLY A 148 -9.35 -8.58 16.47
N GLN A 149 -9.21 -9.58 15.59
CA GLN A 149 -7.90 -9.98 15.04
C GLN A 149 -7.31 -8.88 14.13
N THR A 150 -8.16 -8.26 13.31
CA THR A 150 -7.86 -7.06 12.49
C THR A 150 -8.77 -5.91 12.95
N PRO A 151 -8.30 -5.05 13.88
CA PRO A 151 -9.16 -4.04 14.50
C PRO A 151 -9.58 -2.92 13.56
N HIS A 152 -10.86 -2.57 13.52
CA HIS A 152 -11.33 -1.37 12.82
C HIS A 152 -12.33 -0.59 13.66
N VAL A 153 -12.31 0.74 13.48
CA VAL A 153 -13.46 1.61 13.75
C VAL A 153 -14.21 1.73 12.41
N LEU A 154 -15.26 0.92 12.22
CA LEU A 154 -15.95 0.80 10.92
C LEU A 154 -16.54 2.13 10.46
N GLU A 155 -17.02 2.94 11.40
CA GLU A 155 -17.61 4.26 11.13
C GLU A 155 -16.59 5.27 10.59
N GLU A 156 -15.29 5.01 10.82
CA GLU A 156 -14.20 5.92 10.45
C GLU A 156 -13.22 5.31 9.44
N ALA A 157 -13.38 4.04 9.06
CA ALA A 157 -12.40 3.31 8.27
C ALA A 157 -12.10 3.97 6.91
N LEU A 158 -13.10 4.62 6.30
CA LEU A 158 -13.01 5.36 5.04
C LEU A 158 -13.14 6.88 5.21
N ALA A 159 -13.09 7.39 6.44
CA ALA A 159 -13.33 8.81 6.71
C ALA A 159 -12.27 9.73 6.09
N TRP A 160 -11.05 9.24 5.84
CA TRP A 160 -10.00 10.02 5.20
C TRP A 160 -10.32 10.30 3.73
N HIS A 161 -10.81 9.29 3.02
CA HIS A 161 -11.25 9.40 1.63
C HIS A 161 -12.43 10.37 1.51
N GLN A 162 -13.45 10.22 2.38
CA GLN A 162 -14.58 11.16 2.44
C GLN A 162 -14.14 12.60 2.72
N ARG A 163 -13.17 12.78 3.64
CA ARG A 163 -12.65 14.12 3.98
C ARG A 163 -11.92 14.76 2.81
N TYR A 164 -11.12 13.98 2.06
CA TYR A 164 -10.45 14.49 0.88
C TYR A 164 -11.45 14.90 -0.21
N GLU A 165 -12.51 14.12 -0.42
CA GLU A 165 -13.59 14.47 -1.35
C GLU A 165 -14.31 15.76 -0.93
N ALA A 166 -14.59 15.93 0.35
CA ALA A 166 -15.33 17.09 0.86
C ALA A 166 -14.48 18.38 0.97
N SER A 167 -13.18 18.27 1.26
CA SER A 167 -12.34 19.43 1.66
C SER A 167 -11.03 19.57 0.88
N GLY A 168 -10.71 18.63 0.01
CA GLY A 168 -9.44 18.59 -0.71
C GLY A 168 -8.24 18.13 0.12
N SER A 169 -8.43 17.73 1.38
CA SER A 169 -7.35 17.19 2.24
C SER A 169 -7.84 16.06 3.14
N MET A 170 -7.02 15.02 3.31
CA MET A 170 -7.25 13.95 4.29
C MET A 170 -6.95 14.40 5.72
N ARG A 171 -6.32 15.56 5.93
CA ARG A 171 -5.96 16.04 7.27
C ARG A 171 -7.18 16.59 7.99
N THR A 172 -7.22 16.41 9.30
CA THR A 172 -8.25 17.01 10.14
C THR A 172 -8.13 18.54 10.08
N PRO A 173 -9.25 19.28 9.96
CA PRO A 173 -9.22 20.75 10.03
C PRO A 173 -8.54 21.21 11.33
N GLY A 174 -7.47 22.02 11.22
CA GLY A 174 -6.69 22.51 12.35
C GLY A 174 -5.39 21.75 12.66
N ALA A 175 -5.09 20.66 11.97
CA ALA A 175 -3.78 19.99 12.07
C ALA A 175 -2.70 20.84 11.37
N SER A 176 -1.94 21.61 12.17
CA SER A 176 -0.84 22.48 11.71
C SER A 176 0.19 21.72 10.86
N THR A 177 0.45 22.25 9.67
CA THR A 177 1.58 21.88 8.82
C THR A 177 2.89 22.33 9.46
N ARG A 178 3.51 21.49 10.30
CA ARG A 178 4.96 21.60 10.47
C ARG A 178 5.61 21.17 9.15
N ARG A 179 5.91 22.13 8.28
CA ARG A 179 6.81 21.91 7.14
C ARG A 179 8.13 21.44 7.72
N VAL A 180 8.48 20.19 7.44
CA VAL A 180 9.84 19.70 7.67
C VAL A 180 10.70 20.38 6.60
N ALA A 181 11.63 21.22 7.04
CA ALA A 181 12.62 21.88 6.20
C ALA A 181 13.69 20.89 5.74
#